data_AF-A0A7L5Z1Z7-F1
#
_entry.id   AF-A0A7L5Z1Z7-F1
#
_cell.length_a   1.000
_cell.length_b   1.000
_cell.length_c   1.000
_cell.angle_alpha   90.00
_cell.angle_beta   90.00
_cell.angle_gamma   90.00
#
_symmetry.space_group_name_H-M   'P 1'
#
loop_
_entity.id
_entity.type
_entity.pdbx_description
1 polymer ?
#
loop_
_entity_poly.entity_id
_entity_poly.type
_entity_poly.pdbx_seq_one_letter_code
_entity_poly.pdbx_strand_id
1 'polypeptide(L)'
;MSANHGRSTRRFKEQRRKFKQRCREHGAVCYHCEQPIDYDAGPDDPNSFNVDHQFPLSTHPHLAEDPANFLPSCAGCNKARGAGPIRRTLGETSRDW
;
A
#
# COMPACT_ATOMS: atom_id res chain seq x y z
N MET A 1 20.93 10.52 -4.40
CA MET A 1 19.97 9.43 -4.15
C MET A 1 18.69 9.74 -4.91
N SER A 2 18.35 8.99 -5.96
CA SER A 2 17.18 9.30 -6.82
C SER A 2 15.89 9.33 -5.99
N ALA A 3 15.16 10.45 -6.04
CA ALA A 3 13.92 10.69 -5.29
C ALA A 3 12.84 9.60 -5.44
N ASN A 4 12.95 8.77 -6.48
CA ASN A 4 11.97 7.73 -6.80
C ASN A 4 12.28 6.33 -6.25
N HIS A 5 13.42 6.07 -5.61
CA HIS A 5 13.75 4.77 -4.98
C HIS A 5 13.32 3.52 -5.81
N GLY A 6 13.51 3.53 -7.14
CA GLY A 6 13.13 2.40 -8.02
C GLY A 6 11.66 2.33 -8.47
N ARG A 7 10.79 3.25 -8.03
CA ARG A 7 9.34 3.26 -8.36
C ARG A 7 8.99 3.76 -9.77
N SER A 8 9.96 4.13 -10.59
CA SER A 8 9.74 4.68 -11.94
C SER A 8 10.01 3.69 -13.06
N THR A 9 10.55 2.49 -12.75
CA THR A 9 10.92 1.51 -13.77
C THR A 9 9.70 0.87 -14.42
N ARG A 10 9.87 0.36 -15.65
CA ARG A 10 8.84 -0.42 -16.35
C ARG A 10 8.44 -1.66 -15.54
N ARG A 11 9.42 -2.34 -14.95
CA ARG A 11 9.21 -3.54 -14.13
C ARG A 11 8.38 -3.24 -12.90
N PHE A 12 8.65 -2.15 -12.18
CA PHE A 12 7.82 -1.73 -11.05
C PHE A 12 6.35 -1.56 -11.46
N LYS A 13 6.08 -0.83 -12.54
CA LYS A 13 4.72 -0.59 -13.04
C LYS A 13 4.00 -1.90 -13.38
N GLU A 14 4.71 -2.85 -14.00
CA GLU A 14 4.17 -4.17 -14.33
C GLU A 14 3.83 -4.98 -13.08
N GLN A 15 4.76 -5.06 -12.12
CA GLN A 15 4.55 -5.80 -10.87
C GLN A 15 3.43 -5.19 -10.03
N ARG A 16 3.35 -3.84 -9.99
CA ARG A 16 2.25 -3.11 -9.34
C ARG A 16 0.89 -3.47 -9.95
N ARG A 17 0.79 -3.55 -11.28
CA ARG A 17 -0.45 -3.93 -11.97
C ARG A 17 -0.85 -5.38 -11.66
N LYS A 18 0.11 -6.32 -11.76
CA LYS A 18 -0.13 -7.74 -11.44
C LYS A 18 -0.58 -7.92 -9.99
N PHE A 19 0.05 -7.21 -9.07
CA PHE A 19 -0.29 -7.24 -7.65
C PHE A 19 -1.69 -6.67 -7.40
N LYS A 20 -2.05 -5.51 -7.98
CA LYS A 20 -3.41 -4.96 -7.90
C LYS A 20 -4.45 -5.98 -8.38
N GLN A 21 -4.21 -6.62 -9.52
CA GLN A 21 -5.12 -7.61 -10.08
C GLN A 21 -5.30 -8.80 -9.13
N ARG A 22 -4.20 -9.39 -8.65
CA ARG A 22 -4.25 -10.49 -7.68
C ARG A 22 -5.00 -10.11 -6.41
N CYS A 23 -4.75 -8.92 -5.87
CA CYS A 23 -5.46 -8.42 -4.69
C CYS A 23 -6.97 -8.26 -4.95
N ARG A 24 -7.37 -7.76 -6.12
CA ARG A 24 -8.78 -7.65 -6.54
C ARG A 24 -9.44 -9.02 -6.65
N GLU A 25 -8.77 -9.98 -7.27
CA GLU A 25 -9.26 -11.36 -7.44
C GLU A 25 -9.48 -12.08 -6.10
N HIS A 26 -8.61 -11.84 -5.11
CA HIS A 26 -8.73 -12.43 -3.78
C HIS A 26 -9.55 -11.58 -2.79
N GLY A 27 -10.09 -10.43 -3.19
CA GLY A 27 -10.81 -9.53 -2.29
C GLY A 27 -9.95 -9.04 -1.12
N ALA A 28 -8.66 -8.78 -1.36
CA ALA A 28 -7.74 -8.39 -0.30
C ALA A 28 -8.17 -7.06 0.34
N VAL A 29 -8.16 -7.04 1.68
CA VAL A 29 -8.45 -5.85 2.49
C VAL A 29 -7.19 -5.03 2.76
N CYS A 30 -7.35 -3.81 3.27
CA CYS A 30 -6.24 -2.95 3.66
C CYS A 30 -5.44 -3.61 4.79
N TYR A 31 -4.13 -3.75 4.62
CA TYR A 31 -3.25 -4.36 5.61
C TYR A 31 -3.18 -3.59 6.94
N HIS A 32 -3.44 -2.27 6.93
CA HIS A 32 -3.31 -1.42 8.11
C HIS A 32 -4.58 -1.31 8.95
N CYS A 33 -5.74 -1.16 8.31
CA CYS A 33 -7.02 -0.95 8.98
C CYS A 33 -8.01 -2.12 8.81
N GLU A 34 -7.64 -3.15 8.03
CA GLU A 34 -8.44 -4.35 7.75
C GLU A 34 -9.80 -4.07 7.08
N GLN A 35 -10.03 -2.83 6.65
CA GLN A 35 -11.23 -2.44 5.91
C GLN A 35 -11.12 -2.84 4.43
N PRO A 36 -12.25 -3.09 3.75
CA PRO A 36 -12.29 -3.33 2.31
C PRO A 36 -11.62 -2.20 1.52
N ILE A 37 -10.90 -2.55 0.46
CA ILE A 37 -10.35 -1.59 -0.49
C ILE A 37 -11.31 -1.47 -1.66
N ASP A 38 -11.58 -0.23 -2.09
CA ASP A 38 -12.28 0.00 -3.35
C ASP A 38 -11.26 -0.07 -4.51
N TYR A 39 -11.37 -1.13 -5.32
CA TYR A 39 -10.48 -1.36 -6.46
C TYR A 39 -10.87 -0.55 -7.70
N ASP A 40 -12.10 -0.03 -7.74
CA ASP A 40 -12.69 0.69 -8.86
C ASP A 40 -12.73 2.21 -8.62
N ALA A 41 -12.50 2.64 -7.37
CA ALA A 41 -12.37 4.04 -7.01
C ALA A 41 -11.25 4.78 -7.75
N GLY A 42 -11.48 6.07 -7.95
CA GLY A 42 -10.51 7.00 -8.55
C GLY A 42 -9.30 7.27 -7.66
N PRO A 43 -8.23 7.90 -8.20
CA PRO A 43 -6.98 8.13 -7.48
C PRO A 43 -7.10 9.08 -6.28
N ASP A 44 -8.13 9.93 -6.27
CA ASP A 44 -8.39 10.89 -5.20
C ASP A 44 -9.20 10.30 -4.03
N ASP A 45 -9.72 9.08 -4.19
CA ASP A 45 -10.50 8.42 -3.17
C ASP A 45 -9.59 7.83 -2.07
N PRO A 46 -9.82 8.13 -0.78
CA PRO A 46 -9.02 7.59 0.31
C PRO A 46 -9.12 6.06 0.45
N ASN A 47 -10.18 5.44 -0.05
CA ASN A 47 -10.40 3.99 -0.05
C ASN A 47 -9.83 3.31 -1.30
N SER A 48 -9.29 4.08 -2.27
CA SER A 48 -8.68 3.51 -3.48
C SER A 48 -7.45 2.66 -3.18
N PHE A 49 -7.23 1.65 -4.01
CA PHE A 49 -6.09 0.75 -3.88
C PHE A 49 -4.75 1.45 -4.11
N ASN A 50 -3.83 1.28 -3.16
CA ASN A 50 -2.42 1.57 -3.30
C ASN A 50 -1.56 0.35 -2.95
N VAL A 51 -0.41 0.28 -3.63
CA VAL A 51 0.63 -0.69 -3.30
C VAL A 51 1.51 -0.06 -2.27
N ASP A 52 1.57 -0.73 -1.13
CA ASP A 52 2.42 -0.36 -0.04
C ASP A 52 3.65 -1.27 0.06
N HIS A 53 4.70 -0.82 0.73
CA HIS A 53 5.94 -1.57 0.95
C HIS A 53 6.08 -1.95 2.43
N GLN A 54 6.26 -3.24 2.71
CA GLN A 54 6.48 -3.74 4.06
C GLN A 54 7.76 -3.15 4.67
N PHE A 55 8.85 -3.20 3.90
CA PHE A 55 10.12 -2.55 4.20
C PHE A 55 10.22 -1.23 3.45
N PRO A 56 10.45 -0.09 4.16
CA PRO A 56 10.56 1.21 3.52
C PRO A 56 11.67 1.25 2.46
N LEU A 57 11.38 1.88 1.32
CA LEU A 57 12.34 1.98 0.22
C LEU A 57 13.54 2.89 0.52
N SER A 58 13.43 3.75 1.54
CA SER A 58 14.55 4.56 2.02
C SER A 58 15.68 3.71 2.61
N THR A 59 15.35 2.57 3.22
CA THR A 59 16.31 1.63 3.82
C THR A 59 16.51 0.38 2.95
N HIS A 60 15.49 -0.03 2.20
CA HIS A 60 15.51 -1.24 1.37
C HIS A 60 15.17 -0.93 -0.10
N PRO A 61 15.94 -0.07 -0.79
CA PRO A 61 15.66 0.31 -2.18
C PRO A 61 15.75 -0.87 -3.15
N HIS A 62 16.51 -1.91 -2.81
CA HIS A 62 16.63 -3.14 -3.60
C HIS A 62 15.34 -3.97 -3.62
N LEU A 63 14.41 -3.74 -2.68
CA LEU A 63 13.10 -4.41 -2.60
C LEU A 63 11.97 -3.61 -3.28
N ALA A 64 12.30 -2.55 -4.03
CA ALA A 64 11.29 -1.69 -4.65
C ALA A 64 10.37 -2.42 -5.63
N GLU A 65 10.91 -3.42 -6.32
CA GLU A 65 10.21 -4.19 -7.36
C GLU A 65 9.84 -5.61 -6.92
N ASP A 66 10.13 -5.97 -5.67
CA ASP A 66 9.87 -7.29 -5.13
C ASP A 66 8.40 -7.42 -4.70
N PRO A 67 7.61 -8.30 -5.34
CA PRO A 67 6.23 -8.56 -4.93
C PRO A 67 6.09 -9.07 -3.51
N ALA A 68 7.11 -9.71 -2.95
CA ALA A 68 7.09 -10.17 -1.56
C ALA A 68 7.12 -9.00 -0.57
N ASN A 69 7.61 -7.83 -1.00
CA ASN A 69 7.60 -6.61 -0.22
C ASN A 69 6.30 -5.80 -0.39
N PHE A 70 5.35 -6.24 -1.23
CA PHE A 70 4.12 -5.48 -1.49
C PHE A 70 3.00 -5.83 -0.51
N LEU A 71 2.29 -4.81 -0.06
CA LEU A 71 1.13 -4.92 0.80
C LEU A 71 -0.08 -4.19 0.17
N PRO A 72 -1.30 -4.74 0.29
CA PRO A 72 -2.51 -4.03 -0.12
C PRO A 72 -2.83 -2.94 0.92
N SER A 73 -3.05 -1.71 0.48
CA SER A 73 -3.44 -0.62 1.38
C SER A 73 -4.41 0.33 0.68
N CYS A 74 -5.36 0.90 1.43
CA CYS A 74 -6.11 2.04 0.94
C CYS A 74 -5.24 3.31 0.91
N ALA A 75 -5.54 4.24 0.00
CA ALA A 75 -4.78 5.46 -0.21
C ALA A 75 -4.63 6.31 1.07
N GLY A 76 -5.69 6.40 1.88
CA GLY A 76 -5.70 7.12 3.15
C GLY A 76 -4.68 6.57 4.14
N CYS A 77 -4.71 5.27 4.41
CA CYS A 77 -3.76 4.62 5.32
C CYS A 77 -2.33 4.70 4.79
N ASN A 78 -2.11 4.47 3.49
CA ASN A 78 -0.79 4.55 2.88
C ASN A 78 -0.18 5.96 3.02
N LYS A 79 -1.00 7.01 2.77
CA LYS A 79 -0.59 8.41 2.95
C LYS A 79 -0.31 8.74 4.41
N ALA A 80 -1.16 8.29 5.33
CA ALA A 80 -1.01 8.52 6.76
C ALA A 80 0.25 7.85 7.34
N ARG A 81 0.62 6.66 6.85
CA ARG A 81 1.84 5.97 7.27
C ARG A 81 3.11 6.67 6.78
N GLY A 82 3.11 7.10 5.51
CA GLY A 82 4.30 7.69 4.88
C GLY A 82 5.49 6.72 4.91
N ALA A 83 6.67 7.21 5.31
CA ALA A 83 7.88 6.40 5.50
C ALA A 83 7.99 5.78 6.90
N GLY A 84 6.95 5.91 7.73
CA GLY A 84 6.92 5.37 9.09
C GLY A 84 6.75 3.85 9.13
N PRO A 85 6.93 3.25 10.32
CA PRO A 85 6.71 1.82 10.52
C PRO A 85 5.27 1.44 10.24
N ILE A 86 5.03 0.17 9.87
CA ILE A 86 3.70 -0.41 9.79
C ILE A 86 3.02 -0.25 11.15
N ARG A 87 1.91 0.49 11.17
CA ARG A 87 1.05 0.61 12.35
C ARG A 87 -0.22 -0.17 12.06
N ARG A 88 -0.38 -1.32 12.71
CA ARG A 88 -1.70 -1.94 12.83
C ARG A 88 -2.46 -1.15 13.88
N THR A 89 -3.18 -0.14 13.43
CA THR A 89 -4.19 0.49 14.28
C THR A 89 -5.44 -0.39 14.18
N LEU A 90 -5.68 -1.22 15.20
CA LEU A 90 -7.06 -1.52 15.59
C LEU A 90 -7.74 -0.15 15.66
N GLY A 91 -8.82 0.06 14.89
CA GLY A 91 -9.43 1.37 14.70
C GLY A 91 -9.59 2.12 16.03
N GLU A 92 -9.55 3.46 15.98
CA GLU A 92 -9.83 4.28 17.16
C GLU A 92 -11.05 3.72 17.89
N THR A 93 -10.87 3.33 19.15
CA THR A 93 -11.98 2.96 20.03
C THR A 93 -12.95 4.11 20.01
N SER A 94 -14.08 3.94 19.33
CA SER A 94 -15.08 5.00 19.24
C SER A 94 -15.73 5.14 20.63
N ARG A 95 -15.29 6.19 21.34
CA ARG A 95 -15.81 6.76 22.61
C ARG A 95 -15.13 6.25 23.90
N ASP A 96 -14.55 7.20 24.64
CA ASP A 96 -14.50 7.14 26.10
C ASP A 96 -15.94 7.26 26.63
N TRP A 97 -16.31 6.35 27.54
CA TRP A 97 -17.60 6.28 28.22
C TRP A 97 -17.47 6.84 29.63
#